data_AF-A0A1W5XV00-F1
#
_entry.id   AF-A0A1W5XV00-F1
#
_cell.length_a   1.000
_cell.length_b   1.000
_cell.length_c   1.000
_cell.angle_alpha   90.00
_cell.angle_beta   90.00
_cell.angle_gamma   90.00
#
_symmetry.space_group_name_H-M   'P 1'
#
loop_
_entity.id
_entity.type
_entity.pdbx_description
1 polymer ?
#
loop_
_entity_poly.entity_id
_entity_poly.type
_entity_poly.pdbx_seq_one_letter_code
_entity_poly.pdbx_strand_id
1 'polypeptide(L)'
;MNAQQPSLSWEDGAIVTIDQRVLPHATRQLRLRTVDEVIEAVSTLAVRGAPAIGLAGALGVALSALRHQLPGGGVDRAAVREDARRLVAARPTAVNLEWAVGRVLTRLDEGHRAVLDEGLAMLREDAEVNGAMVRRAADLLVGLLPDRPLRLLTHCNTGRLATTATGTALGVILELAARGRVAEVLVDETRPLLQGARLTAWELREAGVPHRLCVDSAAAAALATGMVDCVLVGADRIAANGDVANKIGTYGIAVAAARSAVPFLVIAPESTRDPDLATGAGIKIEERGEAEVTECAGAPVAPAGTAVFNPAFDVTPAELITAIVSESRVVRPREEPAELPDANRLGDAVAAMARTLYERGWMPGTSGNISVRPDPAGPTALITASGRDKGELTGRDMVAVDAGTAQPVDPDGPRASAETAIHAAVYRTTDARAVIHVHAPYTTAVAGRWAREAAGTGRTGLPLRDFELLKGLGLADPSGTEIPVFPNHADVGRIATEVAAHLRDRPDAPPALLIAEHGVTVWGRDLAQARNRLECLEAICQLVLLDAGNWPARAAAVSPETAVETTPWEGQTA
;
A
#
# COMPACT_ATOMS: atom_id res chain seq x y z
N MET A 1 12.61 -24.77 -14.14
CA MET A 1 13.68 -23.75 -14.11
C MET A 1 14.88 -24.34 -13.41
N ASN A 2 16.09 -24.19 -13.96
CA ASN A 2 17.32 -24.57 -13.25
C ASN A 2 17.40 -23.75 -11.96
N ALA A 3 17.75 -24.37 -10.84
CA ALA A 3 18.04 -23.65 -9.61
C ALA A 3 19.18 -22.65 -9.90
N GLN A 4 18.91 -21.36 -9.78
CA GLN A 4 19.92 -20.33 -9.98
C GLN A 4 21.01 -20.48 -8.91
N GLN A 5 22.28 -20.45 -9.33
CA GLN A 5 23.40 -20.54 -8.41
C GLN A 5 23.49 -19.29 -7.54
N PRO A 6 23.86 -19.42 -6.25
CA PRO A 6 24.08 -18.28 -5.36
C PRO A 6 25.19 -17.37 -5.91
N SER A 7 25.10 -16.07 -5.62
CA SER A 7 26.08 -15.07 -6.07
C SER A 7 27.35 -15.04 -5.23
N LEU A 8 27.34 -15.70 -4.07
CA LEU A 8 28.44 -15.80 -3.11
C LEU A 8 28.45 -17.20 -2.52
N SER A 9 29.59 -17.88 -2.57
CA SER A 9 29.78 -19.21 -2.01
C SER A 9 31.20 -19.39 -1.46
N TRP A 10 31.41 -20.45 -0.68
CA TRP A 10 32.73 -20.85 -0.19
C TRP A 10 33.13 -22.17 -0.86
N GLU A 11 34.25 -22.15 -1.59
CA GLU A 11 34.76 -23.31 -2.31
C GLU A 11 36.28 -23.40 -2.15
N ASP A 12 36.78 -24.56 -1.72
CA ASP A 12 38.22 -24.86 -1.63
C ASP A 12 39.05 -23.76 -0.94
N GLY A 13 38.54 -23.23 0.18
CA GLY A 13 39.23 -22.18 0.95
C GLY A 13 39.21 -20.80 0.28
N ALA A 14 38.29 -20.56 -0.65
CA ALA A 14 38.11 -19.27 -1.32
C ALA A 14 36.64 -18.83 -1.29
N ILE A 15 36.44 -17.52 -1.26
CA ILE A 15 35.14 -16.91 -1.54
C ILE A 15 34.98 -16.85 -3.04
N VAL A 16 33.85 -17.35 -3.52
CA VAL A 16 33.53 -17.44 -4.93
C VAL A 16 32.34 -16.55 -5.23
N THR A 17 32.49 -15.64 -6.19
CA THR A 17 31.44 -14.65 -6.52
C THR A 17 31.48 -14.23 -7.98
N ILE A 18 30.47 -13.50 -8.45
CA ILE A 18 30.41 -12.95 -9.81
C ILE A 18 30.93 -11.50 -9.78
N ASP A 19 31.81 -11.16 -10.71
CA ASP A 19 32.27 -9.78 -10.89
C ASP A 19 31.16 -8.92 -11.52
N GLN A 20 30.45 -8.16 -10.69
CA GLN A 20 29.31 -7.36 -11.13
C GLN A 20 29.72 -6.13 -11.98
N ARG A 21 31.01 -5.81 -12.11
CA ARG A 21 31.50 -4.67 -12.91
C ARG A 21 31.45 -4.96 -14.40
N VAL A 22 31.63 -6.22 -14.79
CA VAL A 22 31.72 -6.64 -16.20
C VAL A 22 30.36 -7.07 -16.79
N LEU A 23 29.34 -7.20 -15.94
CA LEU A 23 27.96 -7.41 -16.38
C LEU A 23 27.42 -6.14 -17.07
N PRO A 24 26.63 -6.30 -18.16
CA PRO A 24 26.05 -7.54 -18.66
C PRO A 24 26.89 -8.22 -19.77
N HIS A 25 28.05 -7.67 -20.14
CA HIS A 25 28.82 -8.08 -21.31
C HIS A 25 29.59 -9.39 -21.13
N ALA A 26 30.03 -9.67 -19.91
CA ALA A 26 30.73 -10.90 -19.57
C ALA A 26 30.33 -11.39 -18.18
N THR A 27 30.24 -12.71 -18.01
CA THR A 27 30.07 -13.35 -16.71
C THR A 27 31.42 -13.88 -16.26
N ARG A 28 32.09 -13.15 -15.37
CA ARG A 28 33.38 -13.54 -14.80
C ARG A 28 33.21 -13.92 -13.33
N GLN A 29 33.70 -15.09 -12.97
CA GLN A 29 33.76 -15.56 -11.59
C GLN A 29 35.08 -15.08 -10.94
N LEU A 30 34.99 -14.56 -9.73
CA LEU A 30 36.13 -14.21 -8.88
C LEU A 30 36.31 -15.30 -7.83
N ARG A 31 37.58 -15.63 -7.53
CA ARG A 31 37.96 -16.49 -6.41
C ARG A 31 38.87 -15.71 -5.47
N LEU A 32 38.32 -15.20 -4.38
CA LEU A 32 39.00 -14.36 -3.40
C LEU A 32 39.58 -15.25 -2.30
N ARG A 33 40.88 -15.18 -2.07
CA ARG A 33 41.63 -16.00 -1.10
C ARG A 33 42.23 -15.18 0.04
N THR A 34 42.21 -13.86 -0.08
CA THR A 34 42.80 -12.95 0.89
C THR A 34 41.83 -11.85 1.29
N VAL A 35 42.05 -11.29 2.48
CA VAL A 35 41.31 -10.12 2.98
C VAL A 35 41.42 -8.93 2.03
N ASP A 36 42.59 -8.73 1.42
CA ASP A 36 42.86 -7.61 0.51
C ASP A 36 42.02 -7.72 -0.77
N GLU A 37 41.89 -8.92 -1.32
CA GLU A 37 41.02 -9.18 -2.49
C GLU A 37 39.53 -8.97 -2.15
N VAL A 38 39.09 -9.29 -0.93
CA VAL A 38 37.72 -9.00 -0.48
C VAL A 38 37.47 -7.50 -0.37
N ILE A 39 38.41 -6.77 0.24
CA ILE A 39 38.35 -5.31 0.34
C ILE A 39 38.27 -4.68 -1.06
N GLU A 40 39.14 -5.10 -1.99
CA GLU A 40 39.13 -4.61 -3.37
C GLU A 40 37.77 -4.89 -4.06
N ALA A 41 37.26 -6.12 -3.92
CA ALA A 41 36.00 -6.52 -4.53
C ALA A 41 34.81 -5.68 -4.01
N VAL A 42 34.78 -5.38 -2.71
CA VAL A 42 33.74 -4.54 -2.10
C VAL A 42 33.90 -3.06 -2.48
N SER A 43 35.10 -2.50 -2.40
CA SER A 43 35.36 -1.08 -2.67
C SER A 43 35.20 -0.72 -4.16
N THR A 44 35.52 -1.64 -5.08
CA THR A 44 35.36 -1.43 -6.53
C THR A 44 33.98 -1.83 -7.05
N LEU A 45 33.05 -2.22 -6.17
CA LEU A 45 31.70 -2.65 -6.51
C LEU A 45 31.62 -3.94 -7.36
N ALA A 46 32.67 -4.77 -7.32
CA ALA A 46 32.61 -6.14 -7.87
C ALA A 46 31.62 -6.99 -7.06
N VAL A 47 31.56 -6.77 -5.74
CA VAL A 47 30.50 -7.25 -4.86
C VAL A 47 29.75 -6.03 -4.31
N ARG A 48 28.43 -6.01 -4.48
CA ARG A 48 27.57 -4.92 -4.03
C ARG A 48 26.22 -5.44 -3.56
N GLY A 49 25.46 -4.58 -2.89
CA GLY A 49 24.22 -4.94 -2.21
C GLY A 49 24.51 -5.20 -0.73
N ALA A 50 23.68 -4.63 0.15
CA ALA A 50 24.00 -4.57 1.57
C ALA A 50 24.19 -5.97 2.20
N PRO A 51 23.33 -6.97 1.95
CA PRO A 51 23.57 -8.32 2.46
C PRO A 51 24.80 -9.00 1.83
N ALA A 52 25.00 -8.86 0.51
CA ALA A 52 26.15 -9.45 -0.19
C ALA A 52 27.50 -8.98 0.39
N ILE A 53 27.60 -7.67 0.65
CA ILE A 53 28.81 -7.06 1.22
C ILE A 53 29.04 -7.58 2.64
N GLY A 54 27.98 -7.67 3.46
CA GLY A 54 28.06 -8.22 4.82
C GLY A 54 28.61 -9.64 4.84
N LEU A 55 28.03 -10.52 4.01
CA LEU A 55 28.43 -11.93 3.95
C LEU A 55 29.83 -12.11 3.36
N ALA A 56 30.22 -11.30 2.37
CA ALA A 56 31.59 -11.26 1.88
C ALA A 56 32.59 -10.85 2.98
N GLY A 57 32.22 -9.88 3.83
CA GLY A 57 33.00 -9.48 5.00
C GLY A 57 33.14 -10.61 6.03
N ALA A 58 32.04 -11.29 6.37
CA ALA A 58 32.03 -12.42 7.30
C ALA A 58 32.97 -13.56 6.82
N LEU A 59 32.87 -13.94 5.54
CA LEU A 59 33.78 -14.93 4.96
C LEU A 59 35.21 -14.39 4.83
N GLY A 60 35.40 -13.09 4.68
CA GLY A 60 36.71 -12.43 4.72
C GLY A 60 37.41 -12.61 6.08
N VAL A 61 36.66 -12.54 7.18
CA VAL A 61 37.17 -12.88 8.53
C VAL A 61 37.52 -14.36 8.61
N ALA A 62 36.74 -15.25 7.98
CA ALA A 62 37.07 -16.68 7.91
C ALA A 62 38.37 -16.94 7.13
N LEU A 63 38.62 -16.24 6.01
CA LEU A 63 39.90 -16.27 5.30
C LEU A 63 41.05 -15.78 6.19
N SER A 64 40.85 -14.70 6.94
CA SER A 64 41.84 -14.19 7.89
C SER A 64 42.15 -15.20 9.00
N ALA A 65 41.12 -15.80 9.60
CA ALA A 65 41.26 -16.81 10.64
C ALA A 65 41.96 -18.08 10.11
N LEU A 66 41.68 -18.49 8.87
CA LEU A 66 42.35 -19.59 8.21
C LEU A 66 43.84 -19.28 7.96
N ARG A 67 44.17 -18.04 7.57
CA ARG A 67 45.54 -17.58 7.33
C ARG A 67 46.37 -17.47 8.61
N HIS A 68 45.78 -16.98 9.69
CA HIS A 68 46.46 -16.68 10.95
C HIS A 68 46.32 -17.79 12.00
N GLN A 69 46.31 -19.05 11.55
CA GLN A 69 46.32 -20.19 12.45
C GLN A 69 47.66 -20.29 13.20
N LEU A 70 47.57 -20.64 14.48
CA LEU A 70 48.76 -20.81 15.31
C LEU A 70 49.23 -22.28 15.32
N PRO A 71 50.55 -22.53 15.35
CA PRO A 71 51.08 -23.86 15.64
C PRO A 71 50.54 -24.38 16.98
N GLY A 72 49.94 -25.57 16.98
CA GLY A 72 49.33 -26.16 18.19
C GLY A 72 47.82 -25.91 18.37
N GLY A 73 47.18 -25.19 17.43
CA GLY A 73 45.73 -24.94 17.44
C GLY A 73 45.37 -23.51 17.88
N GLY A 74 44.19 -23.05 17.47
CA GLY A 74 43.74 -21.67 17.69
C GLY A 74 44.15 -20.70 16.58
N VAL A 75 43.97 -19.40 16.84
CA VAL A 75 44.13 -18.30 15.88
C VAL A 75 44.78 -17.09 16.54
N ASP A 76 45.64 -16.37 15.80
CA ASP A 76 46.17 -15.08 16.22
C ASP A 76 45.04 -14.04 16.21
N ARG A 77 44.47 -13.82 17.40
CA ARG A 77 43.31 -12.94 17.57
C ARG A 77 43.62 -11.48 17.25
N ALA A 78 44.86 -11.04 17.46
CA ALA A 78 45.24 -9.66 17.19
C ALA A 78 45.27 -9.42 15.69
N ALA A 79 45.89 -10.35 14.94
CA ALA A 79 45.95 -10.28 13.48
C ALA A 79 44.56 -10.35 12.83
N VAL A 80 43.68 -11.26 13.29
CA VAL A 80 42.32 -11.39 12.73
C VAL A 80 41.46 -10.17 13.04
N ARG A 81 41.55 -9.60 14.25
CA ARG A 81 40.82 -8.38 14.59
C ARG A 81 41.30 -7.16 13.80
N GLU A 82 42.57 -7.11 13.44
CA GLU A 82 43.09 -6.04 12.59
C GLU A 82 42.56 -6.16 11.15
N ASP A 83 42.59 -7.36 10.57
CA ASP A 83 41.97 -7.62 9.27
C ASP A 83 40.46 -7.31 9.26
N ALA A 84 39.75 -7.64 10.35
CA ALA A 84 38.34 -7.31 10.51
C ALA A 84 38.07 -5.80 10.50
N ARG A 85 38.91 -4.99 11.16
CA ARG A 85 38.81 -3.52 11.10
C ARG A 85 39.02 -3.01 9.68
N ARG A 86 39.99 -3.57 8.96
CA ARG A 86 40.27 -3.22 7.55
C ARG A 86 39.08 -3.56 6.64
N LEU A 87 38.43 -4.71 6.85
CA LEU A 87 37.21 -5.08 6.14
C LEU A 87 36.10 -4.06 6.37
N VAL A 88 35.79 -3.71 7.62
CA VAL A 88 34.74 -2.73 7.95
C VAL A 88 35.04 -1.36 7.33
N ALA A 89 36.31 -0.94 7.33
CA ALA A 89 36.73 0.33 6.74
C ALA A 89 36.62 0.39 5.21
N ALA A 90 36.44 -0.75 4.51
CA ALA A 90 36.36 -0.79 3.05
C ALA A 90 35.19 0.05 2.49
N ARG A 91 34.06 0.10 3.22
CA ARG A 91 32.88 0.92 2.90
C ARG A 91 32.16 1.33 4.20
N PRO A 92 32.56 2.45 4.86
CA PRO A 92 32.07 2.84 6.19
C PRO A 92 30.56 3.07 6.31
N THR A 93 29.86 3.28 5.19
CA THR A 93 28.39 3.46 5.17
C THR A 93 27.61 2.14 5.12
N ALA A 94 28.28 1.00 4.88
CA ALA A 94 27.66 -0.31 4.78
C ALA A 94 27.50 -0.97 6.17
N VAL A 95 26.44 -0.63 6.90
CA VAL A 95 26.18 -1.14 8.26
C VAL A 95 26.15 -2.68 8.33
N ASN A 96 25.64 -3.34 7.29
CA ASN A 96 25.64 -4.81 7.21
C ASN A 96 27.04 -5.43 7.25
N LEU A 97 28.07 -4.70 6.80
CA LEU A 97 29.46 -5.14 6.86
C LEU A 97 29.96 -5.23 8.29
N GLU A 98 29.76 -4.16 9.06
CA GLU A 98 30.15 -4.11 10.47
C GLU A 98 29.41 -5.16 11.30
N TRP A 99 28.09 -5.28 11.11
CA TRP A 99 27.27 -6.29 11.78
C TRP A 99 27.76 -7.71 11.49
N ALA A 100 27.97 -8.04 10.21
CA ALA A 100 28.34 -9.39 9.81
C ALA A 100 29.73 -9.78 10.29
N VAL A 101 30.70 -8.86 10.19
CA VAL A 101 32.05 -9.02 10.73
C VAL A 101 32.01 -9.19 12.25
N GLY A 102 31.24 -8.36 12.96
CA GLY A 102 31.06 -8.45 14.40
C GLY A 102 30.52 -9.81 14.85
N ARG A 103 29.52 -10.35 14.14
CA ARG A 103 28.90 -11.64 14.44
C ARG A 103 29.90 -12.80 14.38
N VAL A 104 30.65 -12.94 13.28
CA VAL A 104 31.63 -14.04 13.15
C VAL A 104 32.81 -13.90 14.11
N LEU A 105 33.19 -12.68 14.50
CA LEU A 105 34.23 -12.44 15.50
C LEU A 105 33.87 -12.98 16.90
N THR A 106 32.59 -13.17 17.21
CA THR A 106 32.17 -13.79 18.48
C THR A 106 32.64 -15.24 18.61
N ARG A 107 32.87 -15.91 17.47
CA ARG A 107 33.36 -17.30 17.37
C ARG A 107 34.87 -17.42 17.31
N LEU A 108 35.60 -16.30 17.36
CA LEU A 108 37.04 -16.28 17.14
C LEU A 108 37.81 -17.14 18.16
N ASP A 109 37.35 -17.17 19.41
CA ASP A 109 37.99 -17.95 20.48
C ASP A 109 37.81 -19.47 20.31
N GLU A 110 36.84 -19.89 19.50
CA GLU A 110 36.56 -21.29 19.15
C GLU A 110 37.40 -21.78 17.95
N GLY A 111 38.16 -20.88 17.31
CA GLY A 111 39.09 -21.18 16.21
C GLY A 111 38.52 -20.99 14.81
N HIS A 112 39.39 -21.12 13.79
CA HIS A 112 39.05 -20.78 12.39
C HIS A 112 37.85 -21.54 11.83
N ARG A 113 37.64 -22.81 12.25
CA ARG A 113 36.49 -23.61 11.81
C ARG A 113 35.17 -23.03 12.31
N ALA A 114 35.10 -22.65 13.58
CA ALA A 114 33.90 -22.05 14.15
C ALA A 114 33.55 -20.70 13.49
N VAL A 115 34.57 -19.89 13.16
CA VAL A 115 34.38 -18.64 12.40
C VAL A 115 33.82 -18.92 11.00
N LEU A 116 34.37 -19.93 10.29
CA LEU A 116 33.87 -20.33 8.98
C LEU A 116 32.44 -20.88 9.08
N ASP A 117 32.17 -21.78 10.03
CA ASP A 117 30.87 -22.40 10.22
C ASP A 117 29.78 -21.36 10.52
N GLU A 118 30.10 -20.31 11.27
CA GLU A 118 29.20 -19.17 11.51
C GLU A 118 28.97 -18.36 10.22
N GLY A 119 30.02 -18.07 9.43
CA GLY A 119 29.86 -17.42 8.13
C GLY A 119 28.99 -18.23 7.15
N LEU A 120 29.16 -19.55 7.12
CA LEU A 120 28.33 -20.46 6.33
C LEU A 120 26.91 -20.61 6.88
N ALA A 121 26.72 -20.49 8.20
CA ALA A 121 25.40 -20.40 8.81
C ALA A 121 24.69 -19.12 8.37
N MET A 122 25.38 -17.97 8.39
CA MET A 122 24.82 -16.70 7.94
C MET A 122 24.41 -16.72 6.47
N LEU A 123 25.15 -17.39 5.58
CA LEU A 123 24.74 -17.60 4.18
C LEU A 123 23.42 -18.38 4.08
N ARG A 124 23.26 -19.44 4.88
CA ARG A 124 22.03 -20.25 4.92
C ARG A 124 20.86 -19.44 5.46
N GLU A 125 21.10 -18.68 6.54
CA GLU A 125 20.09 -17.79 7.12
C GLU A 125 19.64 -16.70 6.13
N ASP A 126 20.56 -16.09 5.37
CA ASP A 126 20.19 -15.12 4.31
C ASP A 126 19.27 -15.78 3.27
N ALA A 127 19.59 -17.00 2.84
CA ALA A 127 18.74 -17.73 1.90
C ALA A 127 17.34 -18.05 2.47
N GLU A 128 17.26 -18.44 3.74
CA GLU A 128 15.98 -18.69 4.42
C GLU A 128 15.14 -17.41 4.56
N VAL A 129 15.76 -16.32 5.02
CA VAL A 129 15.14 -14.99 5.17
C VAL A 129 14.63 -14.48 3.82
N ASN A 130 15.48 -14.52 2.79
CA ASN A 130 15.13 -14.10 1.43
C ASN A 130 13.94 -14.92 0.92
N GLY A 131 14.02 -16.25 1.01
CA GLY A 131 12.96 -17.14 0.54
C GLY A 131 11.63 -16.96 1.27
N ALA A 132 11.65 -16.78 2.59
CA ALA A 132 10.44 -16.55 3.39
C ALA A 132 9.74 -15.25 3.02
N MET A 133 10.51 -14.16 2.92
CA MET A 133 10.01 -12.86 2.51
C MET A 133 9.46 -12.87 1.07
N VAL A 134 10.19 -13.50 0.14
CA VAL A 134 9.80 -13.64 -1.26
C VAL A 134 8.46 -14.35 -1.40
N ARG A 135 8.29 -15.50 -0.74
CA ARG A 135 7.03 -16.24 -0.76
C ARG A 135 5.88 -15.41 -0.18
N ARG A 136 6.10 -14.75 0.96
CA ARG A 136 5.10 -13.91 1.62
C ARG A 136 4.63 -12.76 0.73
N ALA A 137 5.55 -12.06 0.08
CA ALA A 137 5.22 -10.95 -0.83
C ALA A 137 4.51 -11.44 -2.09
N ALA A 138 4.94 -12.58 -2.65
CA ALA A 138 4.26 -13.20 -3.79
C ALA A 138 2.81 -13.62 -3.43
N ASP A 139 2.59 -14.22 -2.26
CA ASP A 139 1.26 -14.59 -1.77
C ASP A 139 0.37 -13.35 -1.56
N LEU A 140 0.92 -12.29 -0.99
CA LEU A 140 0.23 -11.00 -0.83
C LEU A 140 -0.21 -10.43 -2.17
N LEU A 141 0.66 -10.42 -3.18
CA LEU A 141 0.34 -9.88 -4.51
C LEU A 141 -0.69 -10.74 -5.26
N VAL A 142 -0.59 -12.06 -5.14
CA VAL A 142 -1.60 -12.98 -5.68
C VAL A 142 -2.98 -12.70 -5.09
N GLY A 143 -3.05 -12.39 -3.78
CA GLY A 143 -4.30 -12.01 -3.12
C GLY A 143 -4.79 -10.60 -3.45
N LEU A 144 -3.87 -9.63 -3.58
CA LEU A 144 -4.21 -8.23 -3.86
C LEU A 144 -4.68 -8.03 -5.31
N LEU A 145 -4.10 -8.77 -6.25
CA LEU A 145 -4.35 -8.65 -7.69
C LEU A 145 -4.55 -10.05 -8.31
N PRO A 146 -5.71 -10.71 -8.10
CA PRO A 146 -5.90 -12.12 -8.46
C PRO A 146 -6.18 -12.35 -9.97
N ASP A 147 -6.70 -11.36 -10.68
CA ASP A 147 -7.43 -11.58 -11.93
C ASP A 147 -6.59 -11.99 -13.14
N ARG A 148 -5.29 -11.62 -13.16
CA ARG A 148 -4.42 -11.88 -14.31
C ARG A 148 -2.93 -11.89 -13.95
N PRO A 149 -2.06 -12.35 -14.87
CA PRO A 149 -0.63 -12.08 -14.78
C PRO A 149 -0.34 -10.57 -14.75
N LEU A 150 0.61 -10.18 -13.91
CA LEU A 150 0.90 -8.80 -13.53
C LEU A 150 1.97 -8.19 -14.43
N ARG A 151 1.80 -6.91 -14.73
CA ARG A 151 2.83 -6.04 -15.31
C ARG A 151 3.52 -5.33 -14.15
N LEU A 152 4.77 -5.67 -13.89
CA LEU A 152 5.50 -5.21 -12.70
C LEU A 152 6.49 -4.12 -13.08
N LEU A 153 6.74 -3.17 -12.21
CA LEU A 153 7.85 -2.22 -12.34
C LEU A 153 8.84 -2.44 -11.20
N THR A 154 10.14 -2.40 -11.49
CA THR A 154 11.19 -2.46 -10.47
C THR A 154 12.31 -1.47 -10.75
N HIS A 155 13.03 -1.13 -9.68
CA HIS A 155 14.07 -0.11 -9.68
C HIS A 155 15.29 -0.62 -8.90
N CYS A 156 16.50 -0.24 -9.36
CA CYS A 156 17.78 -0.78 -8.90
C CYS A 156 17.94 -2.29 -9.19
N ASN A 157 18.83 -2.96 -8.45
CA ASN A 157 19.03 -4.40 -8.46
C ASN A 157 18.84 -4.98 -7.06
N THR A 158 17.88 -5.89 -6.94
CA THR A 158 17.47 -6.53 -5.67
C THR A 158 17.43 -8.05 -5.81
N GLY A 159 18.13 -8.59 -6.80
CA GLY A 159 18.25 -10.02 -7.06
C GLY A 159 19.32 -10.70 -6.21
N ARG A 160 19.73 -11.87 -6.69
CA ARG A 160 20.75 -12.68 -6.03
C ARG A 160 22.08 -11.97 -5.93
N LEU A 161 22.37 -11.11 -6.92
CA LEU A 161 23.61 -10.34 -6.94
C LEU A 161 23.68 -9.30 -5.82
N ALA A 162 22.53 -8.85 -5.29
CA ALA A 162 22.48 -7.86 -4.21
C ALA A 162 22.39 -8.50 -2.81
N THR A 163 21.92 -9.75 -2.73
CA THR A 163 21.92 -10.55 -1.49
C THR A 163 22.96 -11.66 -1.62
N THR A 164 22.65 -12.91 -1.34
CA THR A 164 23.46 -14.07 -1.79
C THR A 164 22.63 -15.22 -2.35
N ALA A 165 21.29 -15.10 -2.25
CA ALA A 165 20.31 -16.14 -2.51
C ALA A 165 19.25 -15.68 -3.54
N THR A 166 17.95 -15.81 -3.30
CA THR A 166 16.92 -15.44 -4.29
C THR A 166 16.74 -13.94 -4.50
N GLY A 167 17.24 -13.10 -3.59
CA GLY A 167 17.00 -11.65 -3.61
C GLY A 167 15.75 -11.23 -2.84
N THR A 168 15.39 -9.95 -2.96
CA THR A 168 14.22 -9.33 -2.30
C THR A 168 13.11 -9.06 -3.33
N ALA A 169 12.97 -7.84 -3.84
CA ALA A 169 11.93 -7.48 -4.81
C ALA A 169 12.07 -8.24 -6.13
N LEU A 170 13.29 -8.39 -6.66
CA LEU A 170 13.52 -9.24 -7.84
C LEU A 170 13.24 -10.72 -7.53
N GLY A 171 13.55 -11.18 -6.32
CA GLY A 171 13.17 -12.53 -5.89
C GLY A 171 11.66 -12.77 -5.95
N VAL A 172 10.85 -11.78 -5.55
CA VAL A 172 9.38 -11.82 -5.67
C VAL A 172 8.94 -11.91 -7.13
N ILE A 173 9.56 -11.14 -8.01
CA ILE A 173 9.28 -11.18 -9.45
C ILE A 173 9.58 -12.57 -10.02
N LEU A 174 10.73 -13.17 -9.66
CA LEU A 174 11.11 -14.51 -10.10
C LEU A 174 10.15 -15.58 -9.58
N GLU A 175 9.72 -15.48 -8.32
CA GLU A 175 8.73 -16.37 -7.71
C GLU A 175 7.35 -16.23 -8.39
N LEU A 176 6.89 -15.01 -8.65
CA LEU A 176 5.65 -14.78 -9.40
C LEU A 176 5.74 -15.31 -10.83
N ALA A 177 6.89 -15.16 -11.50
CA ALA A 177 7.11 -15.72 -12.83
C ALA A 177 7.06 -17.26 -12.80
N ALA A 178 7.66 -17.89 -11.78
CA ALA A 178 7.56 -19.32 -11.56
C ALA A 178 6.12 -19.82 -11.36
N ARG A 179 5.26 -18.97 -10.79
CA ARG A 179 3.81 -19.21 -10.64
C ARG A 179 2.99 -18.85 -11.88
N GLY A 180 3.61 -18.42 -12.98
CA GLY A 180 2.89 -17.96 -14.18
C GLY A 180 2.11 -16.66 -13.98
N ARG A 181 2.49 -15.84 -12.98
CA ARG A 181 1.79 -14.62 -12.57
C ARG A 181 2.45 -13.33 -13.07
N VAL A 182 3.45 -13.40 -13.94
CA VAL A 182 4.10 -12.23 -14.54
C VAL A 182 3.76 -12.18 -16.03
N ALA A 183 3.14 -11.07 -16.46
CA ALA A 183 2.97 -10.75 -17.87
C ALA A 183 4.26 -10.14 -18.45
N GLU A 184 4.81 -9.17 -17.73
CA GLU A 184 6.03 -8.45 -18.11
C GLU A 184 6.60 -7.70 -16.91
N VAL A 185 7.91 -7.48 -16.91
CA VAL A 185 8.62 -6.60 -15.97
C VAL A 185 9.18 -5.39 -16.71
N LEU A 186 8.76 -4.20 -16.32
CA LEU A 186 9.39 -2.95 -16.71
C LEU A 186 10.53 -2.64 -15.73
N VAL A 187 11.75 -2.51 -16.25
CA VAL A 187 12.97 -2.32 -15.46
C VAL A 187 13.50 -0.92 -15.72
N ASP A 188 13.58 -0.10 -14.68
CA ASP A 188 14.28 1.18 -14.76
C ASP A 188 15.77 0.96 -14.91
N GLU A 189 16.43 1.69 -15.82
CA GLU A 189 17.87 1.56 -16.03
C GLU A 189 18.69 1.84 -14.75
N THR A 190 18.18 2.72 -13.88
CA THR A 190 18.73 3.13 -12.59
C THR A 190 20.04 3.90 -12.73
N ARG A 191 20.01 5.13 -13.25
CA ARG A 191 21.18 6.02 -13.26
C ARG A 191 21.57 6.42 -11.82
N PRO A 192 22.85 6.77 -11.59
CA PRO A 192 23.93 6.80 -12.58
C PRO A 192 24.59 5.43 -12.86
N LEU A 193 24.50 4.48 -11.94
CA LEU A 193 25.28 3.23 -11.98
C LEU A 193 24.67 2.13 -12.88
N LEU A 194 23.50 2.38 -13.46
CA LEU A 194 22.82 1.52 -14.41
C LEU A 194 22.53 0.12 -13.84
N GLN A 195 22.12 0.02 -12.57
CA GLN A 195 21.88 -1.26 -11.92
C GLN A 195 20.79 -2.07 -12.60
N GLY A 196 19.66 -1.44 -12.93
CA GLY A 196 18.57 -2.16 -13.56
C GLY A 196 18.93 -2.63 -14.96
N ALA A 197 19.63 -1.79 -15.74
CA ALA A 197 20.10 -2.15 -17.08
C ALA A 197 21.16 -3.25 -17.07
N ARG A 198 22.15 -3.17 -16.17
CA ARG A 198 23.31 -4.08 -16.20
C ARG A 198 23.12 -5.36 -15.39
N LEU A 199 22.33 -5.32 -14.33
CA LEU A 199 22.22 -6.42 -13.35
C LEU A 199 20.81 -7.01 -13.35
N THR A 200 19.77 -6.20 -13.12
CA THR A 200 18.39 -6.70 -13.04
C THR A 200 17.93 -7.32 -14.36
N ALA A 201 18.12 -6.62 -15.48
CA ALA A 201 17.79 -7.14 -16.81
C ALA A 201 18.61 -8.39 -17.16
N TRP A 202 19.86 -8.47 -16.70
CA TRP A 202 20.69 -9.67 -16.88
C TRP A 202 20.14 -10.87 -16.10
N GLU A 203 19.77 -10.69 -14.82
CA GLU A 203 19.17 -11.74 -13.99
C GLU A 203 17.80 -12.20 -14.53
N LEU A 204 16.96 -11.27 -14.99
CA LEU A 204 15.65 -11.58 -15.61
C LEU A 204 15.81 -12.33 -16.93
N ARG A 205 16.78 -11.94 -17.76
CA ARG A 205 17.10 -12.63 -19.02
C ARG A 205 17.56 -14.05 -18.76
N GLU A 206 18.43 -14.26 -17.78
CA GLU A 206 18.89 -15.59 -17.40
C GLU A 206 17.74 -16.49 -16.91
N ALA A 207 16.80 -15.90 -16.17
CA ALA A 207 15.61 -16.61 -15.69
C ALA A 207 14.52 -16.82 -16.76
N GLY A 208 14.66 -16.23 -17.95
CA GLY A 208 13.65 -16.31 -19.01
C GLY A 208 12.36 -15.53 -18.71
N VAL A 209 12.43 -14.51 -17.84
CA VAL A 209 11.28 -13.68 -17.48
C VAL A 209 11.10 -12.56 -18.52
N PRO A 210 9.89 -12.37 -19.10
CA PRO A 210 9.63 -11.28 -20.04
C PRO A 210 9.86 -9.91 -19.40
N HIS A 211 10.70 -9.08 -20.02
CA HIS A 211 11.02 -7.76 -19.49
C HIS A 211 11.35 -6.75 -20.59
N ARG A 212 11.18 -5.47 -20.26
CA ARG A 212 11.64 -4.32 -21.05
C ARG A 212 12.41 -3.36 -20.17
N LEU A 213 13.44 -2.74 -20.73
CA LEU A 213 14.22 -1.70 -20.09
C LEU A 213 13.59 -0.33 -20.41
N CYS A 214 13.49 0.55 -19.42
CA CYS A 214 13.13 1.95 -19.60
C CYS A 214 14.11 2.89 -18.91
N VAL A 215 14.22 4.10 -19.44
CA VAL A 215 14.91 5.20 -18.75
C VAL A 215 14.11 5.58 -17.51
N ASP A 216 14.78 6.00 -16.43
CA ASP A 216 14.14 6.27 -15.13
C ASP A 216 12.98 7.27 -15.24
N SER A 217 13.12 8.28 -16.11
CA SER A 217 12.10 9.32 -16.33
C SER A 217 10.83 8.82 -17.04
N ALA A 218 10.87 7.64 -17.66
CA ALA A 218 9.70 7.05 -18.32
C ALA A 218 8.79 6.29 -17.35
N ALA A 219 9.27 5.95 -16.15
CA ALA A 219 8.50 5.20 -15.14
C ALA A 219 7.14 5.87 -14.82
N ALA A 220 7.15 7.19 -14.61
CA ALA A 220 5.94 7.94 -14.30
C ALA A 220 4.92 7.92 -15.45
N ALA A 221 5.38 7.98 -16.70
CA ALA A 221 4.52 7.88 -17.88
C ALA A 221 3.94 6.46 -18.04
N ALA A 222 4.73 5.43 -17.77
CA ALA A 222 4.26 4.05 -17.78
C ALA A 222 3.18 3.79 -16.71
N LEU A 223 3.35 4.36 -15.51
CA LEU A 223 2.34 4.31 -14.44
C LEU A 223 1.05 5.06 -14.86
N ALA A 224 1.17 6.28 -15.36
CA ALA A 224 0.04 7.13 -15.73
C ALA A 224 -0.79 6.57 -16.91
N THR A 225 -0.16 5.80 -17.80
CA THR A 225 -0.81 5.15 -18.94
C THR A 225 -1.33 3.74 -18.61
N GLY A 226 -1.24 3.33 -17.33
CA GLY A 226 -1.73 2.04 -16.86
C GLY A 226 -0.95 0.86 -17.45
N MET A 227 0.35 1.02 -17.74
CA MET A 227 1.23 -0.07 -18.19
C MET A 227 1.74 -0.94 -17.04
N VAL A 228 1.60 -0.48 -15.79
CA VAL A 228 2.13 -1.12 -14.58
C VAL A 228 0.97 -1.39 -13.61
N ASP A 229 0.95 -2.61 -13.07
CA ASP A 229 -0.04 -3.07 -12.09
C ASP A 229 0.46 -3.01 -10.66
N CYS A 230 1.78 -3.10 -10.47
CA CYS A 230 2.42 -2.99 -9.17
C CYS A 230 3.89 -2.61 -9.30
N VAL A 231 4.37 -1.80 -8.36
CA VAL A 231 5.79 -1.47 -8.20
C VAL A 231 6.40 -2.29 -7.08
N LEU A 232 7.55 -2.92 -7.33
CA LEU A 232 8.31 -3.72 -6.38
C LEU A 232 9.74 -3.20 -6.26
N VAL A 233 10.12 -2.76 -5.06
CA VAL A 233 11.47 -2.25 -4.77
C VAL A 233 12.04 -2.85 -3.49
N GLY A 234 13.37 -2.76 -3.35
CA GLY A 234 14.06 -3.08 -2.10
C GLY A 234 14.10 -1.90 -1.14
N ALA A 235 14.93 -2.01 -0.11
CA ALA A 235 15.30 -0.92 0.77
C ALA A 235 16.75 -1.05 1.23
N ASP A 236 17.40 0.09 1.50
CA ASP A 236 18.69 0.16 2.17
C ASP A 236 18.52 0.43 3.67
N ARG A 237 17.48 1.18 4.05
CA ARG A 237 17.13 1.42 5.46
C ARG A 237 15.66 1.77 5.61
N ILE A 238 15.03 1.30 6.68
CA ILE A 238 13.62 1.59 7.00
C ILE A 238 13.55 2.18 8.40
N ALA A 239 13.11 3.43 8.53
CA ALA A 239 12.92 4.09 9.83
C ALA A 239 11.75 3.50 10.61
N ALA A 240 11.67 3.81 11.91
CA ALA A 240 10.65 3.30 12.81
C ALA A 240 9.21 3.61 12.37
N ASN A 241 8.97 4.79 11.77
CA ASN A 241 7.69 5.21 11.20
C ASN A 241 7.36 4.58 9.84
N GLY A 242 8.26 3.80 9.26
CA GLY A 242 8.08 3.16 7.96
C GLY A 242 8.58 3.96 6.76
N ASP A 243 9.24 5.11 6.96
CA ASP A 243 9.93 5.79 5.86
C ASP A 243 11.08 4.93 5.36
N VAL A 244 11.22 4.85 4.04
CA VAL A 244 12.18 3.95 3.39
C VAL A 244 13.21 4.73 2.62
N ALA A 245 14.48 4.57 2.97
CA ALA A 245 15.57 4.96 2.09
C ALA A 245 15.88 3.82 1.11
N ASN A 246 15.87 4.15 -0.18
CA ASN A 246 16.25 3.24 -1.26
C ASN A 246 16.93 4.02 -2.38
N LYS A 247 17.39 3.32 -3.43
CA LYS A 247 18.10 3.91 -4.57
C LYS A 247 17.39 5.16 -5.12
N ILE A 248 18.17 6.21 -5.39
CA ILE A 248 17.69 7.46 -5.98
C ILE A 248 16.80 7.19 -7.21
N GLY A 249 15.62 7.79 -7.23
CA GLY A 249 14.53 7.50 -8.18
C GLY A 249 13.32 6.85 -7.51
N THR A 250 13.51 6.13 -6.41
CA THR A 250 12.43 5.39 -5.72
C THR A 250 11.30 6.30 -5.27
N TYR A 251 11.62 7.45 -4.65
CA TYR A 251 10.62 8.41 -4.21
C TYR A 251 9.76 8.93 -5.37
N GLY A 252 10.38 9.27 -6.51
CA GLY A 252 9.66 9.75 -7.69
C GLY A 252 8.68 8.71 -8.25
N ILE A 253 9.09 7.44 -8.25
CA ILE A 253 8.23 6.32 -8.65
C ILE A 253 7.07 6.15 -7.66
N ALA A 254 7.32 6.25 -6.35
CA ALA A 254 6.29 6.13 -5.33
C ALA A 254 5.23 7.23 -5.44
N VAL A 255 5.63 8.48 -5.73
CA VAL A 255 4.70 9.59 -6.01
C VAL A 255 3.83 9.31 -7.23
N ALA A 256 4.44 8.85 -8.33
CA ALA A 256 3.72 8.51 -9.55
C ALA A 256 2.77 7.32 -9.37
N ALA A 257 3.17 6.32 -8.60
CA ALA A 257 2.37 5.15 -8.27
C ALA A 257 1.15 5.54 -7.42
N ALA A 258 1.36 6.34 -6.38
CA ALA A 258 0.28 6.86 -5.54
C ALA A 258 -0.75 7.67 -6.35
N ARG A 259 -0.28 8.53 -7.26
CA ARG A 259 -1.17 9.32 -8.15
C ARG A 259 -1.95 8.46 -9.13
N SER A 260 -1.39 7.33 -9.55
CA SER A 260 -2.00 6.39 -10.50
C SER A 260 -2.78 5.26 -9.80
N ALA A 261 -2.92 5.31 -8.47
CA ALA A 261 -3.51 4.26 -7.64
C ALA A 261 -2.89 2.86 -7.86
N VAL A 262 -1.60 2.81 -8.16
CA VAL A 262 -0.84 1.56 -8.36
C VAL A 262 -0.18 1.16 -7.02
N PRO A 263 -0.37 -0.08 -6.54
CA PRO A 263 0.29 -0.58 -5.35
C PRO A 263 1.82 -0.46 -5.42
N PHE A 264 2.41 0.09 -4.36
CA PHE A 264 3.86 0.26 -4.20
C PHE A 264 4.34 -0.57 -3.02
N LEU A 265 5.10 -1.62 -3.28
CA LEU A 265 5.56 -2.57 -2.27
C LEU A 265 7.07 -2.49 -2.11
N VAL A 266 7.50 -2.44 -0.84
CA VAL A 266 8.89 -2.53 -0.42
C VAL A 266 9.14 -3.91 0.15
N ILE A 267 10.19 -4.57 -0.33
CA ILE A 267 10.55 -5.93 0.07
C ILE A 267 11.96 -5.89 0.63
N ALA A 268 12.06 -5.99 1.95
CA ALA A 268 13.33 -5.90 2.67
C ALA A 268 13.28 -6.70 3.98
N PRO A 269 14.40 -7.33 4.37
CA PRO A 269 14.44 -8.13 5.57
C PRO A 269 14.27 -7.27 6.83
N GLU A 270 13.88 -7.89 7.95
CA GLU A 270 13.69 -7.18 9.22
C GLU A 270 14.98 -6.50 9.70
N SER A 271 16.14 -7.03 9.33
CA SER A 271 17.46 -6.44 9.60
C SER A 271 17.71 -5.10 8.89
N THR A 272 16.91 -4.75 7.87
CA THR A 272 16.97 -3.43 7.20
C THR A 272 16.20 -2.36 7.98
N ARG A 273 15.38 -2.76 8.97
CA ARG A 273 14.65 -1.83 9.84
C ARG A 273 15.57 -1.28 10.92
N ASP A 274 15.57 0.04 11.04
CA ASP A 274 16.31 0.81 12.04
C ASP A 274 15.31 1.39 13.05
N PRO A 275 15.10 0.72 14.21
CA PRO A 275 14.14 1.17 15.22
C PRO A 275 14.58 2.45 15.93
N ASP A 276 15.87 2.80 15.88
CA ASP A 276 16.43 3.95 16.59
C ASP A 276 16.26 5.25 15.78
N LEU A 277 16.02 5.14 14.48
CA LEU A 277 15.64 6.27 13.63
C LEU A 277 14.13 6.46 13.63
N ALA A 278 13.66 7.53 14.29
CA ALA A 278 12.22 7.83 14.37
C ALA A 278 11.56 8.06 12.99
N THR A 279 12.24 8.76 12.10
CA THR A 279 11.74 9.13 10.76
C THR A 279 12.84 9.09 9.71
N GLY A 280 12.45 9.11 8.43
CA GLY A 280 13.39 9.13 7.31
C GLY A 280 14.29 10.37 7.27
N ALA A 281 13.91 11.46 7.92
CA ALA A 281 14.74 12.67 8.02
C ALA A 281 16.07 12.44 8.77
N GLY A 282 16.15 11.40 9.61
CA GLY A 282 17.39 11.01 10.29
C GLY A 282 18.36 10.19 9.44
N ILE A 283 17.95 9.75 8.24
CA ILE A 283 18.78 8.92 7.37
C ILE A 283 19.79 9.81 6.65
N LYS A 284 21.09 9.54 6.87
CA LYS A 284 22.17 10.21 6.15
C LYS A 284 22.27 9.67 4.73
N ILE A 285 22.05 10.53 3.75
CA ILE A 285 22.14 10.18 2.33
C ILE A 285 23.60 10.32 1.86
N GLU A 286 24.12 9.26 1.24
CA GLU A 286 25.43 9.26 0.60
C GLU A 286 25.41 10.12 -0.66
N GLU A 287 26.24 11.16 -0.74
CA GLU A 287 26.53 11.86 -2.00
C GLU A 287 27.80 11.30 -2.64
N ARG A 288 27.73 10.98 -3.93
CA ARG A 288 28.79 10.27 -4.66
C ARG A 288 29.48 11.17 -5.68
N GLY A 289 30.63 10.72 -6.15
CA GLY A 289 31.48 11.50 -7.06
C GLY A 289 30.78 11.91 -8.36
N GLU A 290 31.15 13.07 -8.87
CA GLU A 290 30.55 13.71 -10.05
C GLU A 290 30.67 12.86 -11.32
N ALA A 291 31.77 12.09 -11.45
CA ALA A 291 32.07 11.23 -12.58
C ALA A 291 30.97 10.19 -12.88
N GLU A 292 30.21 9.73 -11.87
CA GLU A 292 29.11 8.79 -12.11
C GLU A 292 28.00 9.43 -12.98
N VAL A 293 27.80 10.74 -12.87
CA VAL A 293 26.80 11.48 -13.64
C VAL A 293 27.38 12.08 -14.90
N THR A 294 28.59 12.66 -14.83
CA THR A 294 29.25 13.29 -15.99
C THR A 294 29.83 12.30 -16.98
N GLU A 295 29.92 11.01 -16.62
CA GLU A 295 30.33 9.93 -17.53
C GLU A 295 29.28 8.82 -17.59
N CYS A 296 29.27 8.10 -18.71
CA CYS A 296 28.51 6.87 -18.89
C CYS A 296 29.36 5.88 -19.68
N ALA A 297 29.55 4.67 -19.15
CA ALA A 297 30.42 3.64 -19.74
C ALA A 297 31.84 4.13 -20.08
N GLY A 298 32.40 5.02 -19.24
CA GLY A 298 33.74 5.59 -19.42
C GLY A 298 33.83 6.71 -20.46
N ALA A 299 32.71 7.14 -21.03
CA ALA A 299 32.64 8.28 -21.95
C ALA A 299 32.01 9.50 -21.26
N PRO A 300 32.61 10.70 -21.38
CA PRO A 300 31.98 11.93 -20.89
C PRO A 300 30.64 12.21 -21.58
N VAL A 301 29.62 12.53 -20.81
CA VAL A 301 28.27 12.91 -21.25
C VAL A 301 27.84 14.30 -20.79
N ALA A 302 28.74 15.02 -20.10
CA ALA A 302 28.55 16.40 -19.67
C ALA A 302 29.81 17.24 -19.97
N PRO A 303 29.69 18.57 -20.11
CA PRO A 303 30.86 19.45 -20.21
C PRO A 303 31.81 19.29 -19.02
N ALA A 304 33.13 19.39 -19.27
CA ALA A 304 34.15 19.28 -18.23
C ALA A 304 33.96 20.34 -17.13
N GLY A 305 34.11 19.95 -15.87
CA GLY A 305 33.93 20.85 -14.70
C GLY A 305 32.47 21.16 -14.35
N THR A 306 31.50 20.48 -14.96
CA THR A 306 30.08 20.60 -14.57
C THR A 306 29.88 20.10 -13.14
N ALA A 307 29.40 20.97 -12.25
CA ALA A 307 29.02 20.59 -10.88
C ALA A 307 27.80 19.65 -10.90
N VAL A 308 27.77 18.68 -9.99
CA VAL A 308 26.75 17.63 -9.97
C VAL A 308 26.08 17.55 -8.59
N PHE A 309 24.78 17.28 -8.59
CA PHE A 309 24.05 16.79 -7.42
C PHE A 309 23.80 15.28 -7.60
N ASN A 310 24.49 14.43 -6.83
CA ASN A 310 24.46 12.97 -6.99
C ASN A 310 24.21 12.24 -5.66
N PRO A 311 23.00 12.39 -5.07
CA PRO A 311 22.59 11.54 -3.96
C PRO A 311 22.42 10.10 -4.45
N ALA A 312 22.99 9.14 -3.74
CA ALA A 312 22.89 7.72 -4.08
C ALA A 312 21.52 7.13 -3.70
N PHE A 313 20.77 7.79 -2.83
CA PHE A 313 19.50 7.32 -2.27
C PHE A 313 18.53 8.49 -2.12
N ASP A 314 17.24 8.19 -2.09
CA ASP A 314 16.19 9.10 -1.63
C ASP A 314 15.36 8.45 -0.53
N VAL A 315 14.53 9.24 0.15
CA VAL A 315 13.61 8.78 1.19
C VAL A 315 12.20 8.81 0.65
N THR A 316 11.56 7.64 0.63
CA THR A 316 10.14 7.46 0.31
C THR A 316 9.33 7.49 1.61
N PRO A 317 8.45 8.49 1.80
CA PRO A 317 7.57 8.55 2.96
C PRO A 317 6.66 7.33 3.08
N ALA A 318 6.43 6.89 4.32
CA ALA A 318 5.60 5.72 4.62
C ALA A 318 4.19 5.82 3.98
N GLU A 319 3.63 7.03 3.92
CA GLU A 319 2.34 7.32 3.31
C GLU A 319 2.25 7.03 1.80
N LEU A 320 3.35 6.82 1.09
CA LEU A 320 3.35 6.43 -0.33
C LEU A 320 3.47 4.92 -0.52
N ILE A 321 3.68 4.16 0.56
CA ILE A 321 3.97 2.73 0.52
C ILE A 321 2.69 1.95 0.85
N THR A 322 2.31 1.05 -0.06
CA THR A 322 1.17 0.15 0.15
C THR A 322 1.51 -0.92 1.19
N ALA A 323 2.66 -1.59 1.06
CA ALA A 323 3.14 -2.54 2.04
C ALA A 323 4.67 -2.63 2.07
N ILE A 324 5.20 -2.89 3.26
CA ILE A 324 6.57 -3.30 3.54
C ILE A 324 6.49 -4.78 3.95
N VAL A 325 7.16 -5.66 3.20
CA VAL A 325 7.14 -7.11 3.44
C VAL A 325 8.52 -7.56 3.86
N SER A 326 8.60 -8.18 5.04
CA SER A 326 9.79 -8.87 5.55
C SER A 326 9.55 -10.38 5.63
N GLU A 327 10.56 -11.13 6.04
CA GLU A 327 10.47 -12.56 6.31
C GLU A 327 9.42 -12.86 7.39
N SER A 328 9.27 -11.97 8.37
CA SER A 328 8.45 -12.19 9.56
C SER A 328 7.05 -11.58 9.44
N ARG A 329 6.86 -10.50 8.67
CA ARG A 329 5.61 -9.75 8.67
C ARG A 329 5.32 -8.98 7.37
N VAL A 330 4.07 -8.59 7.21
CA VAL A 330 3.62 -7.56 6.28
C VAL A 330 3.19 -6.36 7.11
N VAL A 331 3.86 -5.22 6.93
CA VAL A 331 3.45 -3.94 7.50
C VAL A 331 2.84 -3.14 6.37
N ARG A 332 1.67 -2.56 6.56
CA ARG A 332 1.09 -1.65 5.58
C ARG A 332 1.11 -0.27 6.19
N PRO A 333 2.05 0.62 5.85
CA PRO A 333 2.11 1.91 6.52
C PRO A 333 0.82 2.75 6.38
N ARG A 334 0.02 2.47 5.34
CA ARG A 334 -1.35 3.00 5.15
C ARG A 334 -2.46 2.24 5.89
N GLU A 335 -2.28 0.97 6.24
CA GLU A 335 -3.20 0.26 7.14
C GLU A 335 -2.59 0.26 8.53
N GLU A 336 -3.14 1.06 9.43
CA GLU A 336 -2.68 1.05 10.82
C GLU A 336 -2.67 -0.39 11.39
N PRO A 337 -1.69 -0.73 12.25
CA PRO A 337 -1.55 -2.08 12.80
C PRO A 337 -2.87 -2.61 13.33
N ALA A 338 -3.13 -3.89 13.09
CA ALA A 338 -4.20 -4.64 13.72
C ALA A 338 -3.96 -4.77 15.23
N GLU A 339 -4.26 -3.71 15.96
CA GLU A 339 -4.53 -3.71 17.40
C GLU A 339 -5.77 -2.83 17.63
N LEU A 340 -6.61 -3.26 18.58
CA LEU A 340 -7.98 -2.78 18.85
C LEU A 340 -8.14 -1.23 18.72
N PRO A 341 -9.22 -0.73 18.10
CA PRO A 341 -9.31 0.68 17.70
C PRO A 341 -9.21 1.63 18.90
N ASP A 342 -8.15 2.43 18.92
CA ASP A 342 -8.09 3.66 19.72
C ASP A 342 -9.12 4.64 19.16
N ALA A 343 -9.99 5.17 20.03
CA ALA A 343 -11.09 6.06 19.67
C ALA A 343 -10.63 7.30 18.88
N ASN A 344 -9.37 7.70 19.03
CA ASN A 344 -8.78 8.84 18.32
C ASN A 344 -8.65 8.61 16.80
N ARG A 345 -8.22 7.41 16.37
CA ARG A 345 -8.00 7.10 14.93
C ARG A 345 -9.31 6.98 14.15
N LEU A 346 -10.31 6.38 14.78
CA LEU A 346 -11.66 6.33 14.22
C LEU A 346 -12.29 7.73 14.17
N GLY A 347 -12.03 8.56 15.18
CA GLY A 347 -12.44 9.96 15.16
C GLY A 347 -11.77 10.76 14.04
N ASP A 348 -10.48 10.55 13.78
CA ASP A 348 -9.78 11.22 12.68
C ASP A 348 -10.35 10.84 11.31
N ALA A 349 -10.74 9.57 11.12
CA ALA A 349 -11.42 9.12 9.90
C ALA A 349 -12.80 9.80 9.72
N VAL A 350 -13.57 9.94 10.80
CA VAL A 350 -14.85 10.66 10.79
C VAL A 350 -14.65 12.15 10.48
N ALA A 351 -13.64 12.78 11.09
CA ALA A 351 -13.28 14.18 10.84
C ALA A 351 -12.87 14.41 9.37
N ALA A 352 -12.03 13.54 8.81
CA ALA A 352 -11.63 13.62 7.40
C ALA A 352 -12.82 13.44 6.44
N MET A 353 -13.76 12.55 6.77
CA MET A 353 -15.01 12.39 6.02
C MET A 353 -15.87 13.66 6.10
N ALA A 354 -16.05 14.23 7.29
CA ALA A 354 -16.81 15.46 7.49
C ALA A 354 -16.25 16.61 6.64
N ARG A 355 -14.92 16.79 6.63
CA ARG A 355 -14.26 17.80 5.79
C ARG A 355 -14.51 17.56 4.29
N THR A 356 -14.44 16.32 3.83
CA THR A 356 -14.74 15.97 2.43
C THR A 356 -16.18 16.35 2.05
N LEU A 357 -17.14 16.08 2.91
CA LEU A 357 -18.56 16.38 2.65
C LEU A 357 -18.87 17.88 2.81
N TYR A 358 -18.15 18.57 3.69
CA TYR A 358 -18.17 20.03 3.82
C TYR A 358 -17.67 20.71 2.54
N GLU A 359 -16.52 20.29 2.00
CA GLU A 359 -15.94 20.84 0.76
C GLU A 359 -16.86 20.64 -0.46
N ARG A 360 -17.67 19.57 -0.45
CA ARG A 360 -18.72 19.32 -1.45
C ARG A 360 -19.98 20.17 -1.26
N GLY A 361 -20.07 20.92 -0.15
CA GLY A 361 -21.23 21.74 0.20
C GLY A 361 -22.40 20.96 0.81
N TRP A 362 -22.17 19.74 1.31
CA TRP A 362 -23.25 18.87 1.84
C TRP A 362 -23.40 18.94 3.35
N MET A 363 -22.40 19.45 4.06
CA MET A 363 -22.41 19.65 5.52
C MET A 363 -22.00 21.09 5.89
N PRO A 364 -22.67 22.15 5.39
CA PRO A 364 -22.26 23.52 5.67
C PRO A 364 -22.39 23.87 7.16
N GLY A 365 -21.38 24.53 7.72
CA GLY A 365 -21.37 24.96 9.12
C GLY A 365 -21.51 23.79 10.10
N THR A 366 -22.54 23.79 10.94
CA THR A 366 -22.78 22.75 11.96
C THR A 366 -23.76 21.65 11.51
N SER A 367 -24.22 21.70 10.26
CA SER A 367 -25.25 20.81 9.72
C SER A 367 -24.79 19.37 9.52
N GLY A 368 -25.65 18.42 9.93
CA GLY A 368 -25.44 17.00 9.75
C GLY A 368 -24.53 16.35 10.81
N ASN A 369 -24.40 15.04 10.72
CA ASN A 369 -23.59 14.23 11.63
C ASN A 369 -23.15 12.92 10.98
N ILE A 370 -22.00 12.43 11.44
CA ILE A 370 -21.42 11.17 10.98
C ILE A 370 -21.15 10.32 12.20
N SER A 371 -21.53 9.05 12.16
CA SER A 371 -21.18 8.10 13.20
C SER A 371 -20.62 6.80 12.64
N VAL A 372 -19.86 6.13 13.49
CA VAL A 372 -19.23 4.84 13.22
C VAL A 372 -19.31 3.96 14.44
N ARG A 373 -19.66 2.69 14.22
CA ARG A 373 -19.72 1.64 15.25
C ARG A 373 -18.45 0.77 15.12
N PRO A 374 -17.43 0.98 15.97
CA PRO A 374 -16.14 0.29 15.87
C PRO A 374 -16.29 -1.23 16.02
N ASP A 375 -17.04 -1.65 17.04
CA ASP A 375 -17.36 -3.05 17.26
C ASP A 375 -18.82 -3.32 16.84
N PRO A 376 -19.06 -4.15 15.81
CA PRO A 376 -20.41 -4.49 15.36
C PRO A 376 -21.28 -5.16 16.44
N ALA A 377 -20.65 -5.87 17.37
CA ALA A 377 -21.31 -6.51 18.51
C ALA A 377 -21.30 -5.61 19.76
N GLY A 378 -20.55 -4.51 19.72
CA GLY A 378 -20.38 -3.58 20.82
C GLY A 378 -21.54 -2.58 20.94
N PRO A 379 -21.83 -2.11 22.16
CA PRO A 379 -22.92 -1.16 22.39
C PRO A 379 -22.55 0.27 21.99
N THR A 380 -21.30 0.57 21.66
CA THR A 380 -20.80 1.94 21.51
C THR A 380 -20.63 2.34 20.05
N ALA A 381 -21.04 3.56 19.71
CA ALA A 381 -20.71 4.26 18.47
C ALA A 381 -20.01 5.58 18.78
N LEU A 382 -19.09 6.01 17.92
CA LEU A 382 -18.52 7.36 17.93
C LEU A 382 -19.30 8.23 16.95
N ILE A 383 -19.70 9.43 17.36
CA ILE A 383 -20.43 10.37 16.53
C ILE A 383 -19.86 11.78 16.63
N THR A 384 -19.92 12.56 15.55
CA THR A 384 -19.49 13.96 15.58
C THR A 384 -20.22 14.77 16.65
N ALA A 385 -19.49 15.58 17.41
CA ALA A 385 -20.05 16.49 18.41
C ALA A 385 -21.00 17.53 17.79
N SER A 386 -21.98 17.94 18.59
CA SER A 386 -22.95 18.99 18.23
C SER A 386 -22.32 20.39 18.26
N GLY A 387 -22.80 21.28 17.39
CA GLY A 387 -22.38 22.69 17.38
C GLY A 387 -20.95 22.96 16.89
N ARG A 388 -20.27 21.98 16.31
CA ARG A 388 -18.93 22.11 15.72
C ARG A 388 -19.02 22.27 14.20
N ASP A 389 -18.15 23.11 13.64
CA ASP A 389 -18.02 23.25 12.19
C ASP A 389 -17.54 21.92 11.59
N LYS A 390 -18.29 21.39 10.62
CA LYS A 390 -18.02 20.09 10.00
C LYS A 390 -16.78 20.10 9.10
N GLY A 391 -16.35 21.27 8.63
CA GLY A 391 -15.11 21.46 7.89
C GLY A 391 -13.85 21.47 8.77
N GLU A 392 -14.00 21.77 10.06
CA GLU A 392 -12.88 21.97 11.01
C GLU A 392 -12.80 20.89 12.11
N LEU A 393 -13.58 19.81 12.01
CA LEU A 393 -13.54 18.73 13.00
C LEU A 393 -12.15 18.09 13.09
N THR A 394 -11.80 17.69 14.31
CA THR A 394 -10.66 16.81 14.61
C THR A 394 -11.16 15.51 15.22
N GLY A 395 -10.31 14.47 15.34
CA GLY A 395 -10.71 13.23 16.02
C GLY A 395 -11.12 13.40 17.48
N ARG A 396 -10.77 14.53 18.11
CA ARG A 396 -11.19 14.89 19.48
C ARG A 396 -12.61 15.44 19.55
N ASP A 397 -13.21 15.78 18.41
CA ASP A 397 -14.58 16.32 18.34
C ASP A 397 -15.61 15.20 18.16
N MET A 398 -15.31 14.00 18.67
CA MET A 398 -16.22 12.85 18.68
C MET A 398 -16.80 12.61 20.07
N VAL A 399 -18.05 12.16 20.09
CA VAL A 399 -18.79 11.78 21.29
C VAL A 399 -19.06 10.29 21.22
N ALA A 400 -18.69 9.56 22.26
CA ALA A 400 -19.09 8.18 22.41
C ALA A 400 -20.55 8.14 22.88
N VAL A 401 -21.39 7.41 22.15
CA VAL A 401 -22.80 7.20 22.45
C VAL A 401 -23.11 5.71 22.44
N ASP A 402 -24.12 5.31 23.19
CA ASP A 402 -24.72 4.00 23.03
C ASP A 402 -25.42 3.93 21.66
N ALA A 403 -24.95 3.03 20.80
CA ALA A 403 -25.43 2.80 19.45
C ALA A 403 -26.90 2.39 19.41
N GLY A 404 -27.43 1.84 20.50
CA GLY A 404 -28.81 1.42 20.63
C GLY A 404 -29.75 2.53 21.10
N THR A 405 -29.29 3.49 21.90
CA THR A 405 -30.17 4.45 22.59
C THR A 405 -29.85 5.90 22.28
N ALA A 406 -28.74 6.16 21.58
CA ALA A 406 -28.19 7.49 21.31
C ALA A 406 -27.77 8.27 22.57
N GLN A 407 -27.78 7.63 23.76
CA GLN A 407 -27.36 8.28 25.00
C GLN A 407 -25.84 8.43 25.04
N PRO A 408 -25.29 9.57 25.49
CA PRO A 408 -23.86 9.73 25.65
C PRO A 408 -23.33 8.74 26.70
N VAL A 409 -22.17 8.15 26.41
CA VAL A 409 -21.46 7.26 27.36
C VAL A 409 -20.94 8.07 28.55
N ASP A 410 -20.52 9.31 28.29
CA ASP A 410 -20.13 10.29 29.32
C ASP A 410 -21.17 11.44 29.35
N PRO A 411 -22.07 11.47 30.35
CA PRO A 411 -23.10 12.51 30.46
C PRO A 411 -22.57 13.92 30.69
N ASP A 412 -21.36 14.04 31.25
CA ASP A 412 -20.71 15.32 31.54
C ASP A 412 -19.83 15.80 30.38
N GLY A 413 -19.69 14.97 29.33
CA GLY A 413 -18.90 15.22 28.14
C GLY A 413 -19.59 16.10 27.07
N PRO A 414 -18.94 16.28 25.91
CA PRO A 414 -19.51 17.03 24.79
C PRO A 414 -20.84 16.41 24.32
N ARG A 415 -21.81 17.26 23.98
CA ARG A 415 -23.14 16.80 23.54
C ARG A 415 -23.13 16.28 22.11
N ALA A 416 -23.77 15.14 21.88
CA ALA A 416 -24.06 14.62 20.54
C ALA A 416 -25.22 15.40 19.86
N SER A 417 -25.34 15.31 18.53
CA SER A 417 -26.45 15.92 17.77
C SER A 417 -27.80 15.29 18.14
N ALA A 418 -28.91 16.02 17.99
CA ALA A 418 -30.26 15.45 18.15
C ALA A 418 -30.53 14.32 17.12
N GLU A 419 -29.95 14.43 15.92
CA GLU A 419 -30.04 13.44 14.83
C GLU A 419 -29.36 12.10 15.18
N THR A 420 -28.60 12.03 16.28
CA THR A 420 -28.02 10.77 16.80
C THR A 420 -29.10 9.72 17.03
N ALA A 421 -30.33 10.11 17.39
CA ALA A 421 -31.46 9.20 17.56
C ALA A 421 -31.76 8.41 16.26
N ILE A 422 -31.60 9.04 15.08
CA ILE A 422 -31.80 8.41 13.77
C ILE A 422 -30.67 7.42 13.48
N HIS A 423 -29.43 7.76 13.82
CA HIS A 423 -28.29 6.83 13.70
C HIS A 423 -28.50 5.59 14.57
N ALA A 424 -28.99 5.77 15.79
CA ALA A 424 -29.32 4.66 16.67
C ALA A 424 -30.46 3.79 16.13
N ALA A 425 -31.47 4.40 15.49
CA ALA A 425 -32.53 3.65 14.80
C ALA A 425 -31.96 2.74 13.69
N VAL A 426 -31.02 3.26 12.89
CA VAL A 426 -30.33 2.47 11.85
C VAL A 426 -29.50 1.35 12.47
N TYR A 427 -28.68 1.63 13.48
CA TYR A 427 -27.83 0.60 14.11
C TYR A 427 -28.61 -0.53 14.80
N ARG A 428 -29.81 -0.24 15.33
CA ARG A 428 -30.68 -1.25 15.95
C ARG A 428 -31.37 -2.17 14.94
N THR A 429 -31.53 -1.72 13.70
CA THR A 429 -32.38 -2.39 12.70
C THR A 429 -31.60 -2.93 11.50
N THR A 430 -30.32 -2.60 11.40
CA THR A 430 -29.45 -2.98 10.27
C THR A 430 -28.07 -3.44 10.77
N ASP A 431 -27.29 -4.02 9.86
CA ASP A 431 -25.89 -4.39 10.09
C ASP A 431 -24.90 -3.22 9.88
N ALA A 432 -25.42 -1.99 9.79
CA ALA A 432 -24.61 -0.79 9.56
C ALA A 432 -23.45 -0.66 10.56
N ARG A 433 -22.31 -0.19 10.07
CA ARG A 433 -21.15 0.19 10.89
C ARG A 433 -20.76 1.64 10.71
N ALA A 434 -21.30 2.32 9.70
CA ALA A 434 -21.18 3.75 9.51
C ALA A 434 -22.51 4.32 9.06
N VAL A 435 -22.86 5.49 9.57
CA VAL A 435 -24.06 6.24 9.21
C VAL A 435 -23.66 7.68 8.96
N ILE A 436 -24.10 8.22 7.83
CA ILE A 436 -23.82 9.58 7.38
C ILE A 436 -25.17 10.27 7.18
N HIS A 437 -25.41 11.34 7.92
CA HIS A 437 -26.52 12.25 7.68
C HIS A 437 -25.99 13.61 7.25
N VAL A 438 -26.46 14.07 6.09
CA VAL A 438 -26.03 15.34 5.48
C VAL A 438 -27.21 16.07 4.87
N HIS A 439 -27.02 17.35 4.57
CA HIS A 439 -28.02 18.23 3.98
C HIS A 439 -27.65 18.50 2.52
N ALA A 440 -27.44 17.43 1.74
CA ALA A 440 -27.02 17.55 0.35
C ALA A 440 -28.14 18.20 -0.50
N PRO A 441 -27.84 19.20 -1.36
CA PRO A 441 -28.86 20.06 -1.96
C PRO A 441 -29.92 19.33 -2.79
N TYR A 442 -29.52 18.40 -3.65
CA TYR A 442 -30.42 17.78 -4.60
C TYR A 442 -31.34 16.76 -3.94
N THR A 443 -30.80 15.89 -3.07
CA THR A 443 -31.60 14.98 -2.24
C THR A 443 -32.60 15.74 -1.37
N THR A 444 -32.19 16.83 -0.75
CA THR A 444 -33.07 17.67 0.11
C THR A 444 -34.19 18.31 -0.71
N ALA A 445 -33.87 18.88 -1.88
CA ALA A 445 -34.85 19.50 -2.77
C ALA A 445 -35.85 18.50 -3.34
N VAL A 446 -35.37 17.31 -3.77
CA VAL A 446 -36.22 16.21 -4.23
C VAL A 446 -37.15 15.72 -3.13
N ALA A 447 -36.64 15.52 -1.90
CA ALA A 447 -37.43 15.08 -0.76
C ALA A 447 -38.56 16.06 -0.42
N GLY A 448 -38.27 17.37 -0.42
CA GLY A 448 -39.27 18.41 -0.18
C GLY A 448 -40.33 18.47 -1.28
N ARG A 449 -39.92 18.34 -2.55
CA ARG A 449 -40.87 18.28 -3.68
C ARG A 449 -41.78 17.05 -3.59
N TRP A 450 -41.19 15.89 -3.33
CA TRP A 450 -41.92 14.64 -3.17
C TRP A 450 -42.94 14.70 -2.04
N ALA A 451 -42.55 15.19 -0.87
CA ALA A 451 -43.43 15.28 0.29
C ALA A 451 -44.68 16.14 0.02
N ARG A 452 -44.54 17.23 -0.73
CA ARG A 452 -45.68 18.08 -1.14
C ARG A 452 -46.62 17.38 -2.12
N GLU A 453 -46.08 16.59 -3.05
CA GLU A 453 -46.89 15.87 -4.05
C GLU A 453 -47.54 14.60 -3.49
N ALA A 454 -46.85 13.89 -2.59
CA ALA A 454 -47.37 12.72 -1.94
C ALA A 454 -48.37 13.03 -0.80
N ALA A 455 -48.48 14.31 -0.40
CA ALA A 455 -49.39 14.76 0.64
C ALA A 455 -50.84 14.32 0.36
N GLY A 456 -51.44 13.59 1.30
CA GLY A 456 -52.81 13.07 1.17
C GLY A 456 -52.96 11.81 0.31
N THR A 457 -51.91 11.31 -0.32
CA THR A 457 -51.96 10.08 -1.16
C THR A 457 -51.62 8.80 -0.40
N GLY A 458 -51.07 8.91 0.81
CA GLY A 458 -50.57 7.79 1.61
C GLY A 458 -49.23 7.21 1.14
N ARG A 459 -48.64 7.74 0.05
CA ARG A 459 -47.33 7.30 -0.45
C ARG A 459 -46.20 7.89 0.40
N THR A 460 -45.27 7.05 0.80
CA THR A 460 -44.13 7.46 1.65
C THR A 460 -42.77 7.18 1.02
N GLY A 461 -42.70 6.40 -0.06
CA GLY A 461 -41.47 6.11 -0.81
C GLY A 461 -41.38 6.93 -2.10
N LEU A 462 -40.22 7.53 -2.35
CA LEU A 462 -39.85 8.15 -3.62
C LEU A 462 -39.42 7.05 -4.61
N PRO A 463 -40.19 6.78 -5.68
CA PRO A 463 -39.81 5.78 -6.66
C PRO A 463 -38.65 6.27 -7.54
N LEU A 464 -37.59 5.47 -7.63
CA LEU A 464 -36.46 5.67 -8.53
C LEU A 464 -36.31 4.44 -9.42
N ARG A 465 -36.26 4.61 -10.74
CA ARG A 465 -36.17 3.51 -11.71
C ARG A 465 -35.19 3.85 -12.82
N ASP A 466 -34.55 2.82 -13.36
CA ASP A 466 -33.75 2.90 -14.59
C ASP A 466 -32.53 3.85 -14.54
N PHE A 467 -32.03 4.14 -13.34
CA PHE A 467 -30.76 4.84 -13.16
C PHE A 467 -29.63 3.83 -12.93
N GLU A 468 -28.61 3.84 -13.78
CA GLU A 468 -27.42 2.98 -13.63
C GLU A 468 -26.76 3.12 -12.25
N LEU A 469 -26.83 4.31 -11.67
CA LEU A 469 -26.30 4.63 -10.34
C LEU A 469 -27.01 3.91 -9.19
N LEU A 470 -28.19 3.31 -9.40
CA LEU A 470 -28.89 2.52 -8.37
C LEU A 470 -28.07 1.31 -7.90
N LYS A 471 -27.18 0.78 -8.75
CA LYS A 471 -26.23 -0.28 -8.37
C LYS A 471 -25.34 0.13 -7.19
N GLY A 472 -25.05 1.42 -7.06
CA GLY A 472 -24.26 1.99 -5.96
C GLY A 472 -24.94 1.92 -4.59
N LEU A 473 -26.25 1.66 -4.54
CA LEU A 473 -26.99 1.42 -3.30
C LEU A 473 -26.82 -0.01 -2.78
N GLY A 474 -26.37 -0.96 -3.62
CA GLY A 474 -26.17 -2.36 -3.23
C GLY A 474 -27.48 -3.13 -3.05
N LEU A 475 -28.46 -2.85 -3.90
CA LEU A 475 -29.77 -3.52 -3.94
C LEU A 475 -29.69 -4.88 -4.64
N ALA A 476 -30.58 -5.81 -4.27
CA ALA A 476 -30.68 -7.11 -4.94
C ALA A 476 -31.16 -6.98 -6.40
N ASP A 477 -32.08 -6.06 -6.66
CA ASP A 477 -32.52 -5.68 -8.00
C ASP A 477 -32.30 -4.17 -8.20
N PRO A 478 -31.31 -3.76 -9.02
CA PRO A 478 -31.03 -2.34 -9.27
C PRO A 478 -31.93 -1.72 -10.36
N SER A 479 -32.91 -2.44 -10.90
CA SER A 479 -33.83 -1.89 -11.91
C SER A 479 -34.76 -0.80 -11.36
N GLY A 480 -35.06 -0.86 -10.05
CA GLY A 480 -35.81 0.17 -9.36
C GLY A 480 -35.85 -0.01 -7.85
N THR A 481 -36.10 1.08 -7.14
CA THR A 481 -36.24 1.09 -5.68
C THR A 481 -37.17 2.22 -5.24
N GLU A 482 -37.62 2.18 -3.99
CA GLU A 482 -38.33 3.28 -3.35
C GLU A 482 -37.53 3.78 -2.15
N ILE A 483 -37.02 5.02 -2.23
CA ILE A 483 -36.33 5.64 -1.10
C ILE A 483 -37.38 6.18 -0.12
N PRO A 484 -37.41 5.75 1.15
CA PRO A 484 -38.38 6.25 2.10
C PRO A 484 -38.15 7.75 2.39
N VAL A 485 -39.25 8.52 2.39
CA VAL A 485 -39.27 9.95 2.70
C VAL A 485 -40.12 10.19 3.95
N PHE A 486 -39.45 10.62 5.03
CA PHE A 486 -40.07 10.91 6.31
C PHE A 486 -40.43 12.39 6.44
N PRO A 487 -41.54 12.74 7.10
CA PRO A 487 -41.83 14.13 7.45
C PRO A 487 -40.78 14.70 8.40
N ASN A 488 -40.47 15.99 8.24
CA ASN A 488 -39.59 16.70 9.17
C ASN A 488 -40.36 17.10 10.43
N HIS A 489 -40.29 16.25 11.45
CA HIS A 489 -40.86 16.53 12.76
C HIS A 489 -39.88 17.36 13.61
N ALA A 490 -40.41 18.34 14.36
CA ALA A 490 -39.61 19.11 15.33
C ALA A 490 -39.00 18.21 16.41
N ASP A 491 -39.69 17.12 16.76
CA ASP A 491 -39.16 16.06 17.61
C ASP A 491 -38.45 15.00 16.74
N VAL A 492 -37.11 15.05 16.75
CA VAL A 492 -36.25 14.10 16.03
C VAL A 492 -36.40 12.67 16.57
N GLY A 493 -36.78 12.49 17.84
CA GLY A 493 -37.04 11.17 18.43
C GLY A 493 -38.25 10.47 17.78
N ARG A 494 -39.25 11.24 17.35
CA ARG A 494 -40.36 10.73 16.55
C ARG A 494 -39.88 10.23 15.19
N ILE A 495 -39.05 10.99 14.49
CA ILE A 495 -38.47 10.56 13.20
C ILE A 495 -37.71 9.25 13.38
N ALA A 496 -36.86 9.15 14.40
CA ALA A 496 -36.10 7.93 14.71
C ALA A 496 -37.01 6.71 14.97
N THR A 497 -38.16 6.92 15.62
CA THR A 497 -39.14 5.86 15.89
C THR A 497 -39.79 5.37 14.59
N GLU A 498 -40.17 6.29 13.71
CA GLU A 498 -40.76 5.99 12.39
C GLU A 498 -39.74 5.29 11.47
N VAL A 499 -38.49 5.74 11.47
CA VAL A 499 -37.38 5.10 10.75
C VAL A 499 -37.17 3.66 11.23
N ALA A 500 -37.10 3.45 12.55
CA ALA A 500 -36.91 2.12 13.11
C ALA A 500 -38.08 1.18 12.79
N ALA A 501 -39.31 1.69 12.77
CA ALA A 501 -40.48 0.90 12.36
C ALA A 501 -40.38 0.51 10.87
N HIS A 502 -40.10 1.47 10.00
CA HIS A 502 -39.97 1.23 8.56
C HIS A 502 -38.90 0.17 8.23
N LEU A 503 -37.70 0.29 8.82
CA LEU A 503 -36.59 -0.64 8.55
C LEU A 503 -36.84 -2.04 9.09
N ARG A 504 -37.62 -2.19 10.17
CA ARG A 504 -38.06 -3.52 10.65
C ARG A 504 -39.07 -4.17 9.72
N ASP A 505 -40.01 -3.37 9.22
CA ASP A 505 -41.07 -3.86 8.33
C ASP A 505 -40.55 -4.15 6.92
N ARG A 506 -39.43 -3.52 6.53
CA ARG A 506 -38.77 -3.67 5.22
C ARG A 506 -37.26 -3.89 5.38
N PRO A 507 -36.82 -5.12 5.72
CA PRO A 507 -35.40 -5.44 5.88
C PRO A 507 -34.60 -5.35 4.57
N ASP A 508 -35.29 -5.34 3.43
CA ASP A 508 -34.75 -5.16 2.08
C ASP A 508 -34.77 -3.70 1.60
N ALA A 509 -35.16 -2.76 2.46
CA ALA A 509 -35.16 -1.33 2.14
C ALA A 509 -33.76 -0.87 1.69
N PRO A 510 -33.70 0.09 0.75
CA PRO A 510 -32.43 0.67 0.34
C PRO A 510 -31.69 1.26 1.54
N PRO A 511 -30.34 1.24 1.55
CA PRO A 511 -29.53 1.73 2.66
C PRO A 511 -29.43 3.27 2.71
N ALA A 512 -30.56 3.93 2.48
CA ALA A 512 -30.75 5.36 2.40
C ALA A 512 -32.19 5.73 2.80
N LEU A 513 -32.34 6.89 3.42
CA LEU A 513 -33.63 7.52 3.69
C LEU A 513 -33.53 9.04 3.52
N LEU A 514 -34.67 9.66 3.26
CA LEU A 514 -34.81 11.11 3.11
C LEU A 514 -35.72 11.66 4.20
N ILE A 515 -35.43 12.87 4.66
CA ILE A 515 -36.30 13.65 5.55
C ILE A 515 -36.66 14.93 4.80
N ALA A 516 -37.95 15.14 4.59
CA ALA A 516 -38.46 16.23 3.76
C ALA A 516 -37.95 17.61 4.22
N GLU A 517 -37.35 18.40 3.33
CA GLU A 517 -36.81 19.73 3.67
C GLU A 517 -35.72 19.73 4.76
N HIS A 518 -35.06 18.60 5.00
CA HIS A 518 -34.07 18.44 6.05
C HIS A 518 -32.78 17.83 5.51
N GLY A 519 -32.81 16.62 4.97
CA GLY A 519 -31.59 15.98 4.50
C GLY A 519 -31.74 14.50 4.18
N VAL A 520 -30.59 13.86 4.00
CA VAL A 520 -30.46 12.45 3.62
C VAL A 520 -29.62 11.72 4.66
N THR A 521 -30.05 10.52 5.03
CA THR A 521 -29.26 9.60 5.86
C THR A 521 -28.97 8.34 5.08
N VAL A 522 -27.70 7.98 4.97
CA VAL A 522 -27.24 6.74 4.37
C VAL A 522 -26.39 5.96 5.35
N TRP A 523 -26.29 4.65 5.15
CA TRP A 523 -25.44 3.81 5.99
C TRP A 523 -24.67 2.79 5.18
N GLY A 524 -23.66 2.17 5.79
CA GLY A 524 -22.80 1.18 5.16
C GLY A 524 -22.00 0.35 6.16
N ARG A 525 -21.29 -0.65 5.66
CA ARG A 525 -20.35 -1.48 6.42
C ARG A 525 -19.08 -0.72 6.84
N ASP A 526 -18.85 0.44 6.24
CA ASP A 526 -17.77 1.38 6.53
C ASP A 526 -18.14 2.78 5.98
N LEU A 527 -17.34 3.80 6.34
CA LEU A 527 -17.54 5.18 5.90
C LEU A 527 -17.48 5.34 4.37
N ALA A 528 -16.64 4.55 3.69
CA ALA A 528 -16.47 4.65 2.25
C ALA A 528 -17.72 4.19 1.49
N GLN A 529 -18.32 3.07 1.93
CA GLN A 529 -19.56 2.56 1.36
C GLN A 529 -20.74 3.51 1.64
N ALA A 530 -20.84 4.03 2.87
CA ALA A 530 -21.86 5.04 3.20
C ALA A 530 -21.71 6.27 2.29
N ARG A 531 -20.48 6.81 2.12
CA ARG A 531 -20.22 7.93 1.21
C ARG A 531 -20.62 7.61 -0.24
N ASN A 532 -20.24 6.44 -0.75
CA ASN A 532 -20.57 6.05 -2.13
C ASN A 532 -22.10 6.03 -2.36
N ARG A 533 -22.86 5.51 -1.38
CA ARG A 533 -24.33 5.48 -1.43
C ARG A 533 -24.93 6.89 -1.47
N LEU A 534 -24.39 7.80 -0.65
CA LEU A 534 -24.75 9.22 -0.67
C LEU A 534 -24.45 9.88 -2.01
N GLU A 535 -23.24 9.69 -2.54
CA GLU A 535 -22.82 10.27 -3.83
C GLU A 535 -23.72 9.79 -4.98
N CYS A 536 -24.06 8.49 -5.01
CA CYS A 536 -24.97 7.94 -6.01
C CYS A 536 -26.38 8.52 -5.89
N LEU A 537 -26.93 8.60 -4.67
CA LEU A 537 -28.28 9.11 -4.46
C LEU A 537 -28.39 10.61 -4.77
N GLU A 538 -27.40 11.41 -4.36
CA GLU A 538 -27.35 12.83 -4.68
C GLU A 538 -27.26 13.07 -6.20
N ALA A 539 -26.44 12.29 -6.92
CA ALA A 539 -26.35 12.37 -8.37
C ALA A 539 -27.66 11.94 -9.07
N ILE A 540 -28.35 10.91 -8.57
CA ILE A 540 -29.67 10.53 -9.09
C ILE A 540 -30.67 11.68 -8.86
N CYS A 541 -30.73 12.25 -7.66
CA CYS A 541 -31.62 13.36 -7.34
C CYS A 541 -31.30 14.63 -8.18
N GLN A 542 -30.02 14.87 -8.49
CA GLN A 542 -29.62 15.94 -9.40
C GLN A 542 -30.23 15.73 -10.79
N LEU A 543 -30.07 14.53 -11.37
CA LEU A 543 -30.65 14.18 -12.68
C LEU A 543 -32.17 14.30 -12.67
N VAL A 544 -32.82 13.84 -11.61
CA VAL A 544 -34.27 13.90 -11.44
C VAL A 544 -34.79 15.34 -11.41
N LEU A 545 -34.05 16.28 -10.81
CA LEU A 545 -34.42 17.70 -10.82
C LEU A 545 -34.18 18.38 -12.17
N LEU A 546 -33.11 17.97 -12.88
CA LEU A 546 -32.78 18.51 -14.19
C LEU A 546 -33.72 17.98 -15.29
N ASP A 547 -34.24 16.77 -15.15
CA ASP A 547 -35.23 16.16 -16.06
C ASP A 547 -36.67 16.52 -15.67
N ALA A 548 -37.00 17.82 -15.74
CA ALA A 548 -38.30 18.36 -15.33
C ALA A 548 -39.52 17.74 -16.05
N GLY A 549 -39.31 17.08 -17.20
CA GLY A 549 -40.36 16.43 -17.99
C GLY A 549 -40.81 15.05 -17.48
N ASN A 550 -39.98 14.35 -16.68
CA ASN A 550 -40.24 12.99 -16.19
C ASN A 550 -40.41 12.89 -14.67
N TRP A 551 -40.66 14.01 -13.98
CA TRP A 551 -40.97 14.00 -12.55
C TRP A 551 -42.49 13.88 -12.30
N PRO A 552 -42.99 12.92 -11.49
CA PRO A 552 -42.34 11.73 -10.92
C PRO A 552 -42.40 10.51 -11.89
N ALA A 553 -42.76 10.76 -13.15
CA ALA A 553 -43.13 9.81 -14.18
C ALA A 553 -41.95 9.05 -14.81
N ARG A 554 -41.39 8.09 -14.08
CA ARG A 554 -41.38 6.70 -14.57
C ARG A 554 -42.35 5.79 -13.77
N ALA A 555 -43.25 6.40 -13.01
CA ALA A 555 -44.26 5.74 -12.20
C ALA A 555 -45.69 6.13 -12.61
N ALA A 556 -46.08 5.83 -13.86
CA ALA A 556 -47.48 5.63 -14.29
C ALA A 556 -47.56 5.23 -15.78
N ALA A 557 -47.18 3.99 -16.15
CA ALA A 557 -47.75 3.23 -17.29
C ALA A 557 -46.92 1.97 -17.57
N VAL A 558 -47.33 0.83 -17.00
CA VAL A 558 -47.47 -0.44 -17.75
C VAL A 558 -48.59 -1.21 -17.05
N SER A 559 -49.80 -1.17 -17.63
CA SER A 559 -50.80 -2.21 -17.37
C SER A 559 -50.31 -3.52 -17.99
N PRO A 560 -50.52 -4.69 -17.36
CA PRO A 560 -50.03 -5.96 -17.85
C PRO A 560 -50.97 -6.48 -18.95
N GLU A 561 -50.89 -5.93 -20.15
CA GLU A 561 -51.53 -6.50 -21.34
C GLU A 561 -50.91 -5.89 -22.60
N THR A 562 -49.89 -6.56 -23.12
CA THR A 562 -49.63 -6.66 -24.57
C THR A 562 -48.61 -7.78 -24.73
N ALA A 563 -49.14 -8.96 -25.04
CA ALA A 563 -48.36 -10.06 -25.55
C ALA A 563 -47.55 -9.56 -26.76
N VAL A 564 -46.24 -9.76 -26.71
CA VAL A 564 -45.38 -9.64 -27.89
C VAL A 564 -45.84 -10.73 -28.87
N GLU A 565 -46.57 -10.33 -29.89
CA GLU A 565 -46.73 -11.13 -31.10
C GLU A 565 -45.33 -11.39 -31.67
N THR A 566 -44.95 -12.66 -31.65
CA THR A 566 -43.77 -13.16 -32.35
C THR A 566 -44.09 -13.18 -33.84
N THR A 567 -43.61 -12.19 -34.58
CA THR A 567 -43.59 -12.26 -36.05
C THR A 567 -42.37 -13.09 -36.47
N PRO A 568 -42.54 -14.16 -37.28
CA PRO A 568 -41.41 -14.95 -37.76
C PRO A 568 -40.57 -14.15 -38.76
N TRP A 569 -39.25 -14.24 -38.63
CA TRP A 569 -38.31 -13.75 -39.63
C TRP A 569 -38.38 -14.66 -40.88
N GLU A 570 -39.11 -14.21 -41.89
CA GLU A 570 -39.02 -14.78 -43.24
C GLU A 570 -37.72 -14.30 -43.91
N GLY A 571 -36.99 -15.25 -44.46
CA GLY A 571 -35.69 -15.03 -45.07
C GLY A 571 -35.73 -14.27 -46.39
N GLN A 572 -34.59 -13.71 -46.75
CA GLN A 572 -34.25 -13.38 -48.13
C GLN A 572 -32.88 -13.95 -48.46
N THR A 573 -32.89 -15.00 -49.26
CA THR A 573 -31.86 -15.35 -50.23
C THR A 573 -31.81 -14.28 -51.33
N ALA A 574 -30.64 -13.68 -51.52
CA ALA A 574 -30.03 -13.38 -52.83
C ALA A 574 -28.53 -13.15 -52.62
#